data_AF-A0A645ICA7-F1
#
_entry.id   AF-A0A645ICA7-F1
#
_cell.length_a   1.000
_cell.length_b   1.000
_cell.length_c   1.000
_cell.angle_alpha   90.00
_cell.angle_beta   90.00
_cell.angle_gamma   90.00
#
_symmetry.space_group_name_H-M   'P 1'
#
loop_
_entity.id
_entity.type
_entity.pdbx_description
1 polymer ?
#
loop_
_entity_poly.entity_id
_entity_poly.type
_entity_poly.pdbx_seq_one_letter_code
_entity_poly.pdbx_strand_id
1 'polypeptide(L)'
;MAFARFMACELKKAKIPYAINADTQFYDGEEGAWRPALEPLLTTIIAPECEKPGDKPGHHTLKPPVPDATRVMPAEASKQKSTAP
;
A
#
# COMPACT_ATOMS: atom_id res chain seq x y z
N MET A 1 8.19 3.89 -12.36
CA MET A 1 6.73 4.09 -12.36
C MET A 1 5.91 2.80 -12.40
N ALA A 2 6.35 1.73 -13.08
CA ALA A 2 5.58 0.48 -13.21
C ALA A 2 5.10 -0.13 -11.87
N PHE A 3 5.97 -0.20 -10.87
CA PHE A 3 5.62 -0.72 -9.55
C PHE A 3 4.52 0.11 -8.85
N ALA A 4 4.64 1.44 -8.84
CA ALA A 4 3.65 2.33 -8.24
C ALA A 4 2.27 2.18 -8.90
N ARG A 5 2.24 2.11 -10.24
CA ARG A 5 1.01 1.88 -11.02
C ARG A 5 0.38 0.53 -10.68
N PHE A 6 1.19 -0.53 -10.64
CA PHE A 6 0.72 -1.87 -10.27
C PHE A 6 0.09 -1.89 -8.88
N MET A 7 0.78 -1.36 -7.87
CA MET A 7 0.28 -1.32 -6.48
C MET A 7 -1.02 -0.51 -6.38
N ALA A 8 -1.05 0.68 -6.98
CA ALA A 8 -2.23 1.55 -6.97
C ALA A 8 -3.43 0.88 -7.66
N CYS A 9 -3.20 0.14 -8.75
CA CYS A 9 -4.24 -0.61 -9.45
C CYS A 9 -4.75 -1.83 -8.66
N GLU A 10 -3.87 -2.60 -8.04
CA GLU A 10 -4.28 -3.76 -7.23
C GLU A 10 -5.05 -3.31 -5.98
N LEU A 11 -4.62 -2.23 -5.32
CA LEU A 11 -5.35 -1.65 -4.18
C LEU A 11 -6.72 -1.12 -4.61
N LYS A 12 -6.81 -0.42 -5.74
CA LYS A 12 -8.09 0.05 -6.32
C LYS A 12 -9.03 -1.11 -6.64
N LYS A 13 -8.52 -2.17 -7.27
CA LYS A 13 -9.27 -3.39 -7.61
C LYS A 13 -9.80 -4.12 -6.37
N ALA A 14 -8.97 -4.21 -5.33
CA ALA A 14 -9.32 -4.78 -4.03
C ALA A 14 -10.20 -3.86 -3.17
N LYS A 15 -10.47 -2.61 -3.62
CA LYS A 15 -11.19 -1.58 -2.87
C LYS A 15 -10.54 -1.26 -1.51
N ILE A 16 -9.22 -1.40 -1.43
CA ILE A 16 -8.47 -1.09 -0.22
C ILE A 16 -8.12 0.40 -0.27
N PRO A 17 -8.61 1.21 0.68
CA PRO A 17 -8.21 2.60 0.79
C PRO A 17 -6.75 2.67 1.27
N TYR A 18 -6.01 3.66 0.78
CA TYR A 18 -4.64 3.92 1.20
C TYR A 18 -4.35 5.41 1.16
N ALA A 19 -3.33 5.82 1.91
CA ALA A 19 -2.86 7.20 1.98
C ALA A 19 -1.38 7.24 1.59
N ILE A 20 -0.95 8.37 1.04
CA ILE A 20 0.46 8.65 0.78
C ILE A 20 0.98 9.42 1.99
N ASN A 21 2.05 8.92 2.60
CA ASN A 21 2.67 9.61 3.73
C ASN A 21 3.22 10.96 3.25
N ALA A 22 2.95 12.03 4.01
CA ALA A 22 3.52 13.35 3.81
C ALA A 22 4.96 13.43 4.35
N ASP A 23 5.74 12.36 4.15
CA ASP A 23 7.15 12.33 4.53
C ASP A 23 7.87 13.46 3.78
N THR A 24 8.83 14.10 4.47
CA THR A 24 9.48 15.34 4.00
C THR A 24 10.25 15.17 2.71
N GLN A 25 10.56 13.93 2.33
CA GLN A 25 11.14 13.60 1.03
C GLN A 25 10.16 13.84 -0.13
N PHE A 26 8.85 13.75 0.11
CA PHE A 26 7.81 13.83 -0.91
C PHE A 26 6.95 15.10 -0.82
N TYR A 27 6.69 15.56 0.40
CA TYR A 27 5.86 16.73 0.67
C TYR A 27 6.66 17.76 1.46
N ASP A 28 6.68 19.00 0.99
CA ASP A 28 7.22 20.12 1.75
C ASP A 28 6.14 20.62 2.72
N GLY A 29 6.35 20.34 4.02
CA GLY A 29 5.42 20.75 5.06
C GLY A 29 5.41 22.26 5.32
N GLU A 30 6.50 22.97 5.02
CA GLU A 30 6.57 24.43 5.22
C GLU A 30 5.92 25.17 4.05
N GLU A 31 6.16 24.72 2.82
CA GLU A 31 5.52 25.29 1.63
C GLU A 31 4.08 24.78 1.43
N GLY A 32 3.70 23.69 2.08
CA GLY A 32 2.37 23.07 1.93
C GLY A 32 2.15 22.47 0.54
N ALA A 33 3.21 21.97 -0.10
CA ALA A 33 3.19 21.52 -1.48
C ALA A 33 3.94 20.21 -1.68
N TRP A 34 3.47 19.39 -2.61
CA TRP A 34 4.22 18.23 -3.08
C TRP A 34 5.46 18.68 -3.85
N ARG A 35 6.58 17.98 -3.65
CA ARG A 35 7.82 18.36 -4.33
C ARG A 35 7.71 18.08 -5.84
N PRO A 36 8.04 19.06 -6.71
CA PRO A 36 7.84 18.93 -8.17
C PRO A 36 8.52 17.70 -8.79
N ALA A 37 9.70 17.33 -8.29
CA ALA A 37 10.44 16.15 -8.76
C ALA A 37 9.65 14.83 -8.60
N LEU A 38 8.66 14.79 -7.72
CA LEU A 38 7.88 13.61 -7.37
C LEU A 38 6.43 13.70 -7.84
N GLU A 39 6.01 14.81 -8.44
CA GLU A 39 4.69 14.99 -9.05
C GLU A 39 4.32 13.87 -10.03
N PRO A 40 5.23 13.36 -10.90
CA PRO A 40 4.90 12.24 -11.78
C PRO A 40 4.61 10.94 -11.03
N LEU A 41 5.32 10.70 -9.93
CA LEU A 41 5.08 9.54 -9.06
C LEU A 41 3.75 9.68 -8.32
N LEU A 42 3.49 10.86 -7.75
CA LEU A 42 2.23 11.17 -7.08
C LEU A 42 1.03 10.95 -8.00
N THR A 43 1.10 11.50 -9.22
CA THR A 43 0.06 11.34 -10.25
C THR A 43 -0.19 9.87 -10.58
N THR A 44 0.89 9.09 -10.73
CA THR A 44 0.81 7.64 -10.98
C THR A 44 0.07 6.90 -9.87
N ILE A 45 0.22 7.34 -8.61
CA ILE A 45 -0.40 6.72 -7.44
C ILE A 45 -1.86 7.15 -7.31
N ILE A 46 -2.17 8.46 -7.36
CA ILE A 46 -3.53 8.97 -7.09
C ILE A 46 -4.51 8.72 -8.24
N ALA A 47 -4.02 8.68 -9.48
CA ALA A 47 -4.82 8.51 -10.69
C ALA A 47 -4.19 7.44 -11.60
N PRO A 48 -4.11 6.17 -11.14
CA PRO A 48 -3.46 5.12 -11.90
C PRO A 48 -4.32 4.75 -13.11
N GLU A 49 -3.68 4.68 -14.27
CA GLU A 49 -4.28 4.08 -15.46
C GLU A 49 -4.30 2.56 -15.30
N CYS A 50 -5.42 2.00 -14.86
CA CYS A 50 -5.54 0.55 -14.68
C CYS A 50 -6.13 -0.13 -15.90
N GLU A 51 -5.68 -1.36 -16.19
CA GLU A 51 -6.32 -2.21 -17.18
C GLU A 51 -7.78 -2.44 -16.80
N LYS A 52 -8.66 -2.39 -17.80
CA LYS A 52 -10.09 -2.64 -17.62
C LYS A 52 -10.30 -4.15 -17.58
N PRO A 53 -11.24 -4.67 -16.77
CA PRO A 53 -11.64 -6.07 -16.84
C PRO A 53 -12.20 -6.36 -18.24
N GLY A 54 -11.39 -6.93 -19.13
CA GLY A 54 -11.75 -7.19 -20.54
C GLY A 54 -10.66 -6.82 -21.55
N ASP A 55 -9.70 -5.96 -21.18
CA ASP A 55 -8.42 -5.88 -21.90
C ASP A 55 -7.67 -7.18 -21.64
N LYS A 56 -7.27 -7.93 -22.67
CA LYS A 56 -6.56 -9.20 -22.51
C LYS A 56 -5.18 -8.92 -21.91
N PRO A 57 -4.93 -9.24 -20.63
CA PRO A 57 -3.64 -9.00 -20.03
C PRO A 57 -2.74 -10.18 -20.40
N GLY A 58 -1.52 -9.91 -20.83
CA GLY A 58 -0.49 -10.93 -20.90
C GLY A 58 -0.42 -11.70 -19.58
N HIS A 59 -0.26 -13.03 -19.66
CA HIS A 59 -0.26 -13.96 -18.53
C HIS A 59 0.62 -13.50 -17.35
N HIS A 60 0.03 -12.82 -16.36
CA HIS A 60 0.58 -12.70 -15.01
C HIS A 60 -0.52 -13.11 -14.04
N THR A 61 -0.85 -14.40 -14.04
CA THR A 61 -1.59 -15.00 -12.93
C THR A 61 -0.66 -14.95 -11.73
N LEU A 62 -0.67 -13.85 -10.98
CA LEU A 62 -0.12 -13.83 -9.63
C LEU A 62 -0.97 -14.80 -8.82
N LYS A 63 -0.43 -16.01 -8.67
CA LYS A 63 -1.01 -17.07 -7.85
C LYS A 63 -1.29 -16.46 -6.47
N PRO A 64 -2.53 -16.50 -5.96
CA PRO A 64 -2.78 -16.06 -4.59
C PRO A 64 -1.89 -16.89 -3.66
N PRO A 65 -1.21 -16.29 -2.68
CA PRO A 65 -0.52 -17.06 -1.67
C PRO A 65 -1.59 -17.91 -0.97
N VAL A 66 -1.50 -19.22 -1.14
CA VAL A 66 -2.27 -20.16 -0.33
C VAL A 66 -1.88 -19.87 1.11
N PRO A 67 -2.83 -19.70 2.05
CA PRO A 67 -2.50 -19.64 3.46
C PRO A 67 -1.87 -20.99 3.81
N ASP A 68 -0.55 -21.01 3.98
CA ASP A 68 0.13 -22.15 4.56
C ASP A 68 -0.43 -22.31 5.97
N ALA A 69 -1.05 -23.46 6.24
CA ALA A 69 -1.75 -23.76 7.48
C ALA A 69 -0.79 -23.95 8.67
N THR A 70 0.35 -23.27 8.68
CA THR A 70 1.19 -23.15 9.86
C THR A 70 0.60 -22.06 10.75
N ARG A 71 -0.36 -22.48 11.58
CA ARG A 71 -0.93 -21.73 12.70
C ARG A 71 0.19 -21.24 13.61
N VAL A 72 0.73 -20.04 13.38
CA VAL A 72 1.56 -19.37 14.36
C VAL A 72 0.62 -18.88 15.46
N MET A 73 0.63 -19.56 16.61
CA MET A 73 -0.02 -19.07 17.82
C MET A 73 0.50 -17.66 18.12
N PRO A 74 -0.38 -16.68 18.37
CA PRO A 74 0.06 -15.42 18.95
C PRO A 74 0.67 -15.70 20.32
N ALA A 75 1.79 -15.04 20.63
CA ALA A 75 2.42 -15.13 21.94
C ALA A 75 1.43 -14.68 23.02
N GLU A 76 1.30 -15.51 24.05
CA GLU A 76 0.45 -15.27 25.22
C GLU A 76 0.89 -13.97 25.90
N ALA A 77 -0.02 -12.97 25.97
CA ALA A 77 0.26 -11.72 26.64
C ALA A 77 0.41 -11.98 28.15
N SER A 78 1.62 -11.83 28.66
CA SER A 78 1.94 -11.94 30.09
C SER A 78 1.16 -10.90 30.89
N LYS A 79 0.31 -11.36 31.82
CA LYS A 79 -0.39 -10.50 32.77
C LYS A 79 0.62 -9.91 33.77
N GLN A 80 1.06 -8.67 33.55
CA GLN A 80 1.71 -7.90 34.62
C GLN A 80 0.63 -7.43 35.61
N LYS A 81 0.67 -8.01 36.81
CA LYS A 81 -0.09 -7.52 37.96
C LYS A 81 0.59 -6.23 38.44
N SER A 82 -0.11 -5.11 38.31
CA SER A 82 0.29 -3.83 38.91
C SER A 82 0.07 -3.89 40.42
N THR A 83 1.14 -3.72 41.20
CA THR A 83 1.07 -3.42 42.63
C THR A 83 1.53 -1.98 42.78
N ALA A 84 0.61 -1.07 43.09
CA ALA A 84 0.92 0.32 43.38
C ALA A 84 1.63 0.43 44.74
N PRO A 85 2.58 1.36 44.91
CA PRO A 85 2.80 2.06 46.16
C PRO A 85 1.88 3.29 46.30
#